data_AF-A0A0K1SYF0-F1
#
_entry.id   AF-A0A0K1SYF0-F1
#
_cell.length_a   1.000
_cell.length_b   1.000
_cell.length_c   1.000
_cell.angle_alpha   90.00
_cell.angle_beta   90.00
_cell.angle_gamma   90.00
#
_symmetry.space_group_name_H-M   'P 1'
#
loop_
_entity.id
_entity.type
_entity.pdbx_description
1 polymer ?
#
loop_
_entity_poly.entity_id
_entity_poly.type
_entity_poly.pdbx_seq_one_letter_code
_entity_poly.pdbx_strand_id
1 'polypeptide(L)' 'MNVKTFDVKEEEIDDYTTVLELLLKLREERDPSLVLRYSCRMALCGSCGMVINGKPRLACLTKVKSLGLNPFS' A
#
# COMPACT_ATOMS: atom_id res chain seq x y z
N MET A 1 -5.45 -15.79 -12.66
CA MET A 1 -4.73 -14.83 -11.80
C MET A 1 -5.69 -14.44 -10.70
N ASN A 2 -5.43 -14.80 -9.45
CA ASN A 2 -6.38 -14.54 -8.35
C ASN A 2 -6.25 -13.09 -7.92
N VAL A 3 -7.32 -12.32 -8.10
CA VAL A 3 -7.41 -10.94 -7.63
C VAL A 3 -8.16 -10.95 -6.30
N LYS A 4 -7.62 -10.26 -5.30
CA LYS A 4 -8.28 -9.99 -4.03
C LYS A 4 -8.63 -8.51 -3.97
N THR A 5 -9.83 -8.20 -3.52
CA THR A 5 -10.33 -6.84 -3.39
C THR A 5 -10.59 -6.56 -1.91
N PHE A 6 -10.23 -5.37 -1.45
CA PHE A 6 -10.43 -4.92 -0.09
C PHE A 6 -11.06 -3.52 -0.14
N ASP A 7 -12.19 -3.35 0.54
CA ASP A 7 -12.83 -2.03 0.70
C ASP A 7 -12.25 -1.35 1.94
N VAL A 8 -11.52 -0.25 1.75
CA VAL A 8 -10.91 0.52 2.84
C VAL A 8 -11.69 1.82 3.01
N LYS A 9 -12.15 2.10 4.23
CA LYS A 9 -12.87 3.35 4.53
C LYS A 9 -11.88 4.50 4.67
N GLU A 10 -12.31 5.71 4.35
CA GLU A 10 -11.44 6.90 4.42
C GLU A 10 -11.03 7.21 5.87
N GLU A 11 -11.89 6.92 6.85
CA GLU A 11 -11.58 7.05 8.28
C GLU A 11 -10.42 6.15 8.76
N GLU A 12 -10.08 5.11 7.99
CA GLU A 12 -8.94 4.24 8.30
C GLU A 12 -7.59 4.78 7.80
N ILE A 13 -7.61 5.90 7.07
CA ILE A 13 -6.45 6.47 6.38
C ILE A 13 -6.20 7.90 6.89
N ASP A 14 -5.05 8.11 7.52
CA ASP A 14 -4.59 9.45 7.90
C ASP A 14 -3.66 10.09 6.83
N ASP A 15 -3.15 11.29 7.10
CA ASP A 15 -2.31 12.07 6.17
C ASP A 15 -0.90 11.49 5.96
N TYR A 16 -0.50 10.52 6.77
CA TYR A 16 0.83 9.91 6.75
C TYR A 16 0.80 8.46 6.30
N THR A 17 -0.38 7.83 6.34
CA THR A 17 -0.59 6.44 5.96
C THR A 17 -0.03 6.14 4.58
N THR A 18 0.97 5.28 4.56
CA THR A 18 1.62 4.77 3.36
C THR A 18 0.90 3.55 2.82
N VAL A 19 1.14 3.21 1.54
CA VAL A 19 0.61 1.99 0.94
C VAL A 19 1.13 0.75 1.67
N LEU A 20 2.38 0.76 2.15
CA LEU A 20 2.91 -0.36 2.93
C LEU A 20 2.17 -0.54 4.27
N GLU A 21 1.92 0.54 5.00
CA GLU A 21 1.19 0.46 6.28
C GLU A 21 -0.22 -0.06 6.08
N LEU A 22 -0.93 0.43 5.07
CA LEU A 22 -2.27 -0.04 4.74
C LEU A 22 -2.26 -1.55 4.40
N LEU A 23 -1.32 -2.01 3.58
CA LEU A 23 -1.22 -3.43 3.22
C LEU A 23 -0.86 -4.34 4.41
N LEU A 24 -0.03 -3.84 5.34
CA LEU A 24 0.29 -4.55 6.57
C LEU A 24 -0.94 -4.66 7.48
N LYS A 25 -1.70 -3.57 7.64
CA LYS A 25 -2.96 -3.56 8.38
C LYS A 25 -3.97 -4.56 7.79
N LEU A 26 -4.13 -4.56 6.46
CA LEU A 26 -4.99 -5.53 5.78
C LEU A 26 -4.55 -6.98 6.01
N ARG A 27 -3.24 -7.24 6.00
CA ARG A 27 -2.72 -8.57 6.34
C ARG A 27 -3.08 -8.98 7.76
N GLU A 28 -2.84 -8.10 8.72
CA GLU A 28 -3.01 -8.39 10.14
C GLU A 28 -4.48 -8.56 10.53
N GLU A 29 -5.35 -7.70 10.00
CA GLU A 29 -6.74 -7.60 10.44
C GLU A 29 -7.73 -8.36 9.55
N ARG A 30 -7.42 -8.57 8.27
CA ARG A 30 -8.40 -9.06 7.28
C ARG A 30 -7.97 -10.33 6.58
N ASP A 31 -6.72 -10.40 6.13
CA ASP A 31 -6.23 -11.55 5.36
C ASP A 31 -4.73 -11.84 5.58
N PRO A 32 -4.41 -12.73 6.55
CA PRO A 32 -3.03 -13.13 6.83
C PRO A 32 -2.29 -13.81 5.67
N SER A 33 -3.00 -14.21 4.61
CA SER A 33 -2.37 -14.81 3.42
C SER A 33 -1.72 -13.79 2.48
N LEU A 34 -1.90 -12.48 2.71
CA LEU A 34 -1.27 -11.43 1.93
C LEU A 34 0.26 -11.42 2.11
N VAL A 35 1.02 -11.87 1.11
CA VAL A 35 2.49 -11.84 1.14
C VAL A 35 3.02 -10.52 0.55
N LEU A 36 3.95 -9.89 1.26
CA LEU A 36 4.54 -8.58 0.97
C LEU A 36 6.04 -8.68 1.21
N ARG A 37 6.84 -8.11 0.31
CA ARG A 37 8.28 -7.92 0.51
C ARG A 37 8.52 -6.51 1.05
N TYR A 38 9.20 -6.40 2.19
CA TYR A 38 9.62 -5.13 2.77
C TYR A 38 10.78 -5.36 3.76
N SER A 39 11.53 -4.29 4.07
CA SER A 39 12.60 -4.33 5.07
C SER A 39 12.72 -3.00 5.81
N CYS A 40 13.44 -2.00 5.27
CA CYS A 40 13.80 -0.79 6.01
C CYS A 40 12.64 0.18 6.33
N ARG A 41 11.53 0.13 5.59
CA ARG A 41 10.37 1.05 5.70
C ARG A 41 10.68 2.55 5.54
N MET A 42 11.87 2.93 5.08
CA MET A 42 12.32 4.32 4.95
C MET A 42 13.00 4.61 3.61
N ALA A 43 12.56 3.92 2.54
CA ALA A 43 13.03 4.10 1.16
C ALA A 43 14.53 3.85 0.88
N LEU A 44 15.28 3.22 1.80
CA LEU A 44 16.71 2.94 1.61
C LEU A 44 16.99 1.63 0.84
N CYS A 45 16.24 0.56 1.13
CA CYS A 45 16.56 -0.79 0.63
C CYS A 45 15.88 -1.20 -0.68
N GLY A 46 14.86 -0.46 -1.13
CA GLY A 46 14.06 -0.83 -2.30
C GLY A 46 13.18 -2.08 -2.19
N SER A 47 13.21 -2.83 -1.07
CA SER A 47 12.54 -4.14 -0.96
C SER A 47 11.02 -4.13 -1.12
N CYS A 48 10.36 -2.98 -0.95
CA CYS A 48 8.90 -2.81 -1.09
C CYS A 48 8.50 -2.12 -2.41
N GLY A 49 9.34 -2.21 -3.44
CA GLY A 49 8.99 -1.77 -4.78
C GLY A 49 7.86 -2.60 -5.38
N MET A 50 6.83 -1.93 -5.88
CA MET A 50 5.69 -2.56 -6.57
C MET A 50 5.00 -1.55 -7.51
N VAL A 51 4.09 -2.05 -8.36
CA VAL A 51 3.28 -1.18 -9.23
C VAL A 51 2.08 -0.67 -8.45
N ILE A 52 1.97 0.66 -8.32
CA ILE A 52 0.89 1.36 -7.60
C ILE A 52 0.31 2.40 -8.56
N ASN A 53 -0.99 2.30 -8.86
CA ASN A 53 -1.68 3.10 -9.89
C ASN A 53 -0.90 3.15 -11.21
N GLY A 54 -0.49 1.98 -11.72
CA GLY A 54 0.21 1.85 -13.01
C GLY A 54 1.67 2.32 -13.02
N LYS A 55 2.20 2.88 -11.92
CA LYS A 55 3.57 3.40 -11.84
C LYS A 55 4.41 2.57 -10.85
N PRO A 56 5.67 2.25 -11.15
CA PRO A 56 6.57 1.62 -10.19
C PRO A 56 6.88 2.61 -9.06
N ARG A 57 6.60 2.23 -7.82
CA ARG A 57 6.78 3.07 -6.63
C ARG A 57 7.27 2.23 -5.45
N LEU A 58 7.85 2.88 -4.44
CA LEU A 58 8.14 2.25 -3.15
C LEU A 58 6.92 2.38 -2.24
N ALA A 59 6.36 1.26 -1.81
CA ALA A 59 5.15 1.25 -0.98
C ALA A 59 5.34 1.98 0.37
N CYS A 60 6.55 1.91 0.96
CA CYS A 60 6.87 2.60 2.22
C CYS A 60 7.03 4.12 2.11
N LEU A 61 7.12 4.67 0.89
CA LEU A 61 7.26 6.12 0.66
C LEU A 61 5.97 6.72 0.07
N THR A 62 5.11 5.88 -0.51
CA THR A 62 3.92 6.31 -1.22
C THR A 62 2.77 6.48 -0.25
N LYS A 63 2.35 7.72 0.00
CA LYS A 63 1.17 8.03 0.82
C LYS A 63 -0.11 7.69 0.07
N VAL A 64 -1.09 7.07 0.73
CA VAL A 64 -2.37 6.70 0.10
C VAL A 64 -3.09 7.93 -0.43
N LYS A 65 -3.20 8.99 0.38
CA LYS A 65 -3.83 10.26 -0.04
C LYS A 65 -3.12 10.96 -1.21
N SER A 66 -1.85 10.66 -1.47
CA SER A 66 -1.11 11.25 -2.60
C SER A 66 -1.44 10.62 -3.95
N LEU A 67 -2.13 9.47 -3.97
CA LEU A 67 -2.45 8.76 -5.19
C LEU A 67 -3.61 9.37 -5.98
N GLY A 68 -4.31 10.35 -5.40
CA GLY A 68 -5.58 10.82 -5.91
C GLY A 68 -6.61 9.70 -5.79
N LEU A 69 -7.73 9.93 -5.10
CA LEU A 69 -8.83 8.96 -5.08
C LEU A 69 -9.56 8.87 -6.45
N ASN A 70 -8.95 9.41 -7.53
CA ASN A 70 -9.45 9.35 -8.88
C ASN A 70 -8.65 8.34 -9.73
N PRO A 71 -9.29 7.29 -10.27
CA PRO A 71 -8.63 6.25 -11.05
C PRO A 71 -8.11 6.71 -12.45
N PHE A 72 -8.08 8.01 -12.73
CA PHE A 72 -7.77 8.58 -14.06
C PHE A 72 -6.70 9.69 -14.07
N SER A 73 -5.91 9.88 -13.00
CA SER A 73 -4.80 10.85 -12.94
C SER A 73 -3.41 10.22 -13.05
#